data_AF-A0A8T5QLT6-F1
#
_entry.id   AF-A0A8T5QLT6-F1
#
_cell.length_a   1.000
_cell.length_b   1.000
_cell.length_c   1.000
_cell.angle_alpha   90.00
_cell.angle_beta   90.00
_cell.angle_gamma   90.00
#
_symmetry.space_group_name_H-M   'P 1'
#
loop_
_entity.id
_entity.type
_entity.pdbx_description
1 polymer ?
#
loop_
_entity_poly.entity_id
_entity_poly.type
_entity_poly.pdbx_seq_one_letter_code
_entity_poly.pdbx_strand_id
1 'polypeptide(L)'
;MALLGPTPGMGFMGAFFVVWLIVMLAVYVYFALALMFIAKKKNTKNAWLAWIPIANVYLMTQVAGVPAWWTLAVLLPIIPFIGGLAMMVVMVYLWWKIAEAIGKPGWWGILLIVPIVNFVIIGIMAWGK
;
A
#
# COMPACT_ATOMS: atom_id res chain seq x y z
N MET A 1 -24.90 -34.74 28.20
CA MET A 1 -24.75 -34.13 26.86
C MET A 1 -24.84 -32.61 27.04
N ALA A 2 -23.79 -31.99 27.60
CA ALA A 2 -23.75 -30.54 27.75
C ALA A 2 -23.37 -29.96 26.38
N LEU A 3 -24.29 -29.20 25.78
CA LEU A 3 -24.06 -28.46 24.55
C LEU A 3 -22.89 -27.50 24.80
N LEU A 4 -21.71 -27.85 24.26
CA LEU A 4 -20.54 -26.98 24.19
C LEU A 4 -20.84 -25.87 23.17
N GLY A 5 -21.69 -24.91 23.55
CA GLY A 5 -21.79 -23.65 22.84
C GLY A 5 -20.43 -22.93 22.89
N PRO A 6 -20.09 -22.11 21.88
CA PRO A 6 -18.88 -21.31 21.93
C PRO A 6 -18.88 -20.51 23.24
N THR A 7 -17.80 -20.62 24.01
CA THR A 7 -17.67 -19.82 25.24
C THR A 7 -17.78 -18.34 24.88
N PRO A 8 -18.24 -17.45 25.78
CA PRO A 8 -18.33 -16.02 25.49
C PRO A 8 -17.06 -15.45 24.85
N GLY A 9 -15.88 -15.92 25.27
CA GLY A 9 -14.59 -15.56 24.67
C GLY A 9 -14.42 -15.96 23.18
N MET A 10 -14.89 -17.14 22.77
CA MET A 10 -14.88 -17.56 21.36
C MET A 10 -15.83 -16.71 20.50
N GLY A 11 -16.97 -16.30 21.06
CA GLY A 11 -17.91 -15.38 20.40
C GLY A 11 -17.27 -14.01 20.13
N PHE A 12 -16.60 -13.43 21.13
CA PHE A 12 -15.87 -12.17 20.96
C PHE A 12 -14.71 -12.27 19.95
N MET A 13 -13.93 -13.36 20.00
CA MET A 13 -12.84 -13.59 19.04
C MET A 13 -13.36 -13.70 17.60
N GLY A 14 -14.50 -14.39 17.40
CA GLY A 14 -15.14 -14.50 16.09
C GLY A 14 -15.62 -13.15 15.55
N ALA A 15 -16.32 -12.37 16.37
CA ALA A 15 -16.78 -11.03 15.98
C ALA A 15 -15.61 -10.08 15.66
N PHE A 16 -14.56 -10.08 16.50
CA PHE A 16 -13.35 -9.29 16.26
C PHE A 16 -12.67 -9.67 14.95
N PHE A 17 -12.53 -10.96 14.65
CA PHE A 17 -11.92 -11.44 13.42
C PHE A 17 -12.68 -10.97 12.17
N VAL A 18 -14.02 -11.02 12.19
CA VAL A 18 -14.84 -10.53 11.07
C VAL A 18 -14.67 -9.02 10.85
N VAL A 19 -14.72 -8.22 11.92
CA VAL A 19 -14.49 -6.77 11.83
C VAL A 19 -13.10 -6.48 11.28
N TRP A 20 -12.08 -7.20 11.76
CA TRP A 20 -10.70 -7.05 11.32
C TRP A 20 -10.53 -7.36 9.82
N LEU A 21 -11.17 -8.42 9.32
CA LEU A 21 -11.16 -8.76 7.89
C LEU A 21 -11.81 -7.66 7.03
N ILE A 22 -12.94 -7.11 7.47
CA ILE A 22 -13.63 -6.02 6.77
C ILE A 22 -12.74 -4.78 6.69
N VAL A 23 -12.11 -4.41 7.82
CA VAL A 23 -11.18 -3.28 7.87
C VAL A 23 -9.99 -3.51 6.94
N MET A 24 -9.37 -4.69 6.98
CA MET A 24 -8.25 -5.02 6.09
C MET A 24 -8.63 -4.94 4.61
N LEU A 25 -9.81 -5.44 4.25
CA LEU A 25 -10.32 -5.35 2.88
C LEU A 25 -10.55 -3.90 2.46
N ALA A 26 -11.16 -3.07 3.32
CA ALA A 26 -11.38 -1.66 3.04
C ALA A 26 -10.06 -0.90 2.85
N VAL A 27 -9.08 -1.17 3.70
CA VAL A 27 -7.72 -0.63 3.61
C VAL A 27 -7.06 -1.02 2.29
N TYR A 28 -7.10 -2.30 1.92
CA TYR A 28 -6.54 -2.78 0.66
C TYR A 28 -7.19 -2.14 -0.57
N VAL A 29 -8.53 -2.09 -0.60
CA VAL A 29 -9.30 -1.43 -1.68
C VAL A 29 -8.91 0.05 -1.79
N TYR A 30 -8.77 0.74 -0.65
CA TYR A 30 -8.36 2.14 -0.61
C TYR A 30 -7.01 2.38 -1.30
N PHE A 31 -5.96 1.64 -0.90
CA PHE A 31 -4.63 1.81 -1.50
C PHE A 31 -4.59 1.40 -2.97
N ALA A 32 -5.28 0.31 -3.36
CA ALA A 32 -5.36 -0.14 -4.74
C ALA A 32 -6.03 0.91 -5.64
N LEU A 33 -7.16 1.48 -5.19
CA LEU A 33 -7.82 2.57 -5.89
C LEU A 33 -6.93 3.80 -5.97
N ALA A 34 -6.33 4.22 -4.85
CA ALA A 34 -5.48 5.39 -4.82
C ALA A 34 -4.33 5.31 -5.84
N LEU A 35 -3.58 4.19 -5.84
CA LEU A 35 -2.51 3.97 -6.80
C LEU A 35 -3.03 3.90 -8.25
N MET A 36 -4.19 3.26 -8.49
CA MET A 36 -4.82 3.21 -9.82
C MET A 36 -5.16 4.62 -10.34
N PHE A 37 -5.71 5.49 -9.49
CA PHE A 37 -6.05 6.86 -9.86
C PHE A 37 -4.80 7.71 -10.12
N ILE A 38 -3.75 7.56 -9.31
CA ILE A 38 -2.44 8.19 -9.55
C ILE A 38 -1.89 7.76 -10.92
N ALA A 39 -1.91 6.45 -11.22
CA ALA A 39 -1.47 5.93 -12.51
C ALA A 39 -2.29 6.49 -13.68
N LYS A 40 -3.62 6.60 -13.52
CA LYS A 40 -4.50 7.23 -14.52
C LYS A 40 -4.17 8.71 -14.72
N LYS A 41 -3.93 9.49 -13.66
CA LYS A 41 -3.51 10.90 -13.75
C LYS A 41 -2.23 11.07 -14.57
N LYS A 42 -1.31 10.10 -14.49
CA LYS A 42 -0.06 10.08 -15.24
C LYS A 42 -0.14 9.38 -16.59
N ASN A 43 -1.33 8.97 -17.04
CA ASN A 43 -1.54 8.19 -18.26
C ASN A 43 -0.63 6.95 -18.33
N THR A 44 -0.31 6.37 -17.17
CA THR A 44 0.49 5.15 -17.10
C THR A 44 -0.34 3.97 -17.59
N LYS A 45 0.22 3.18 -18.50
CA LYS A 45 -0.43 1.96 -19.02
C LYS A 45 -0.72 0.98 -17.87
N ASN A 46 -1.78 0.20 -18.03
CA ASN A 46 -2.13 -0.90 -17.11
C ASN A 46 -2.35 -0.46 -15.65
N ALA A 47 -3.03 0.67 -15.41
CA ALA A 47 -3.35 1.15 -14.06
C ALA A 47 -4.06 0.11 -13.16
N TRP A 48 -4.76 -0.87 -13.75
CA TRP A 48 -5.39 -1.99 -13.04
C TRP A 48 -4.40 -2.90 -12.30
N LEU A 49 -3.11 -2.86 -12.63
CA LEU A 49 -2.08 -3.61 -11.91
C LEU A 49 -1.96 -3.18 -10.43
N ALA A 50 -2.51 -2.04 -10.04
CA ALA A 50 -2.58 -1.58 -8.65
C ALA A 50 -3.26 -2.58 -7.71
N TRP A 51 -4.16 -3.43 -8.24
CA TRP A 51 -4.85 -4.45 -7.46
C TRP A 51 -3.98 -5.68 -7.21
N ILE A 52 -2.98 -5.98 -8.04
CA ILE A 52 -2.15 -7.18 -7.85
C ILE A 52 -0.98 -6.83 -6.91
N PRO A 53 -0.80 -7.50 -5.75
CA PRO A 53 0.18 -7.10 -4.74
C PRO A 53 1.64 -6.97 -5.22
N ILE A 54 2.07 -7.80 -6.17
CA ILE A 54 3.44 -7.72 -6.73
C ILE A 54 3.46 -6.76 -7.93
N ALA A 55 2.40 -6.77 -8.75
CA ALA A 55 2.35 -5.91 -9.93
C ALA A 55 2.08 -4.44 -9.58
N ASN A 56 1.59 -4.14 -8.38
CA ASN A 56 1.43 -2.78 -7.89
C ASN A 56 2.79 -2.09 -7.71
N VAL A 57 3.84 -2.82 -7.30
CA VAL A 57 5.20 -2.28 -7.17
C VAL A 57 5.77 -2.01 -8.55
N TYR A 58 5.55 -2.90 -9.51
CA TYR A 58 5.87 -2.63 -10.91
C TYR A 58 5.16 -1.37 -11.41
N LEU A 59 3.86 -1.24 -11.19
CA LEU A 59 3.10 -0.04 -11.55
C LEU A 59 3.68 1.21 -10.89
N MET A 60 4.04 1.15 -9.61
CA MET A 60 4.71 2.26 -8.91
C MET A 60 5.99 2.70 -9.61
N THR A 61 6.84 1.75 -10.07
CA THR A 61 8.05 2.13 -10.84
C THR A 61 7.71 2.88 -12.14
N GLN A 62 6.66 2.44 -12.84
CA GLN A 62 6.22 3.06 -14.09
C GLN A 62 5.63 4.46 -13.86
N VAL A 63 4.87 4.64 -12.77
CA VAL A 63 4.33 5.95 -12.37
C VAL A 63 5.45 6.90 -11.93
N ALA A 64 6.41 6.38 -11.15
CA ALA A 64 7.57 7.11 -10.66
C ALA A 64 8.57 7.50 -11.76
N GLY A 65 8.48 6.88 -12.94
CA GLY A 65 9.45 7.07 -14.02
C GLY A 65 10.84 6.52 -13.69
N VAL A 66 10.93 5.52 -12.80
CA VAL A 66 12.19 4.84 -12.45
C VAL A 66 12.29 3.50 -13.20
N PRO A 67 13.49 2.93 -13.35
CA PRO A 67 13.66 1.66 -14.05
C PRO A 67 12.84 0.52 -13.44
N ALA A 68 12.26 -0.34 -14.28
CA ALA A 68 11.41 -1.45 -13.83
C ALA A 68 12.11 -2.47 -12.93
N TRP A 69 13.45 -2.55 -12.97
CA TRP A 69 14.23 -3.45 -12.12
C TRP A 69 14.09 -3.14 -10.62
N TRP A 70 13.67 -1.92 -10.26
CA TRP A 70 13.32 -1.57 -8.88
C TRP A 70 12.16 -2.42 -8.32
N THR A 71 11.36 -3.06 -9.18
CA THR A 71 10.34 -4.04 -8.77
C THR A 71 10.95 -5.21 -7.99
N LEU A 72 12.21 -5.56 -8.24
CA LEU A 72 12.92 -6.64 -7.52
C LEU A 72 13.10 -6.34 -6.03
N ALA A 73 12.82 -5.10 -5.57
CA ALA A 73 12.79 -4.76 -4.16
C ALA A 73 11.81 -5.63 -3.35
N VAL A 74 10.79 -6.23 -3.99
CA VAL A 74 9.89 -7.21 -3.33
C VAL A 74 10.61 -8.44 -2.79
N LEU A 75 11.85 -8.70 -3.23
CA LEU A 75 12.70 -9.79 -2.72
C LEU A 75 13.48 -9.41 -1.46
N LEU A 76 13.60 -8.12 -1.13
CA LEU A 76 14.34 -7.64 0.04
C LEU A 76 13.84 -8.24 1.36
N PRO A 77 12.52 -8.37 1.62
CA PRO A 77 12.02 -8.96 2.87
C PRO A 77 12.47 -10.40 3.14
N ILE A 78 13.00 -11.12 2.14
CA ILE A 78 13.56 -12.47 2.31
C ILE A 78 14.82 -12.42 3.17
N ILE A 79 15.56 -11.30 3.16
CA ILE A 79 16.77 -11.11 3.96
C ILE A 79 16.38 -10.76 5.40
N PRO A 80 16.67 -11.62 6.41
CA PRO A 80 16.34 -11.34 7.80
C PRO A 80 17.03 -10.07 8.31
N PHE A 81 16.38 -9.36 9.24
CA PHE A 81 16.83 -8.13 9.89
C PHE A 81 17.00 -6.91 8.96
N ILE A 82 17.79 -7.02 7.88
CA ILE A 82 18.14 -5.92 6.99
C ILE A 82 17.06 -5.70 5.91
N GLY A 83 16.42 -6.79 5.45
CA GLY A 83 15.46 -6.75 4.35
C GLY A 83 14.28 -5.83 4.60
N GLY A 84 13.74 -5.82 5.82
CA GLY A 84 12.64 -4.94 6.20
C GLY A 84 13.01 -3.46 6.16
N LEU A 85 14.20 -3.11 6.66
CA LEU A 85 14.69 -1.72 6.63
C LEU A 85 14.99 -1.25 5.21
N ALA A 86 15.65 -2.09 4.40
CA ALA A 86 15.92 -1.79 3.00
C ALA A 86 14.61 -1.60 2.21
N MET A 87 13.61 -2.46 2.43
CA MET A 87 12.29 -2.34 1.80
C MET A 87 11.59 -1.04 2.18
N MET A 88 11.68 -0.61 3.45
CA MET A 88 11.12 0.65 3.90
C MET A 88 11.75 1.84 3.15
N VAL A 89 13.08 1.88 3.04
CA VAL A 89 13.79 2.94 2.30
C VAL A 89 13.39 2.96 0.83
N VAL A 90 13.30 1.80 0.18
CA VAL A 90 12.86 1.71 -1.22
C VAL A 90 11.42 2.21 -1.39
N MET A 91 10.51 1.84 -0.48
CA MET A 91 9.11 2.29 -0.56
C MET A 91 8.98 3.80 -0.37
N VAL A 92 9.71 4.39 0.57
CA VAL A 92 9.77 5.85 0.76
C VAL A 92 10.31 6.52 -0.50
N TYR A 93 11.39 5.98 -1.09
CA TYR A 93 11.96 6.50 -2.33
C TYR A 93 10.99 6.41 -3.51
N LEU A 94 10.31 5.27 -3.71
CA LEU A 94 9.33 5.13 -4.80
C LEU A 94 8.18 6.12 -4.63
N TRP A 95 7.64 6.27 -3.42
CA TRP A 95 6.59 7.25 -3.16
C TRP A 95 7.05 8.69 -3.29
N TRP A 96 8.30 8.99 -2.92
CA TRP A 96 8.91 10.29 -3.20
C TRP A 96 8.90 10.58 -4.71
N LYS A 97 9.38 9.62 -5.52
CA LYS A 97 9.41 9.77 -6.98
C LYS A 97 8.01 9.85 -7.58
N ILE A 98 7.03 9.11 -7.05
CA ILE A 98 5.62 9.24 -7.45
C ILE A 98 5.11 10.65 -7.16
N ALA A 99 5.38 11.19 -5.97
CA ALA A 99 4.95 12.55 -5.58
C ALA A 99 5.53 13.60 -6.54
N GLU A 100 6.82 13.54 -6.82
CA GLU A 100 7.46 14.41 -7.83
C GLU A 100 6.84 14.24 -9.21
N ALA A 101 6.56 12.99 -9.61
CA ALA A 101 5.98 12.69 -10.91
C ALA A 101 4.60 13.35 -11.06
N ILE A 102 3.77 13.40 -10.01
CA ILE A 102 2.46 14.08 -10.05
C ILE A 102 2.53 15.57 -9.71
N GLY A 103 3.73 16.18 -9.64
CA GLY A 103 3.90 17.61 -9.38
C GLY A 103 3.72 18.02 -7.92
N LYS A 104 3.82 17.07 -6.98
CA LYS A 104 3.79 17.33 -5.53
C LYS A 104 5.22 17.30 -4.96
N PRO A 105 5.46 17.89 -3.78
CA PRO A 105 6.77 17.86 -3.15
C PRO A 105 7.21 16.43 -2.82
N GLY A 106 8.41 16.04 -3.22
CA GLY A 106 8.92 14.68 -3.02
C GLY A 106 8.98 14.22 -1.57
N TRP A 107 9.23 15.15 -0.63
CA TRP A 107 9.27 14.86 0.81
C TRP A 107 7.93 14.34 1.37
N TRP A 108 6.82 14.45 0.64
CA TRP A 108 5.57 13.77 0.99
C TRP A 108 5.73 12.26 1.08
N GLY A 109 6.68 11.65 0.35
CA GLY A 109 7.02 10.23 0.49
C GLY A 109 7.51 9.86 1.89
N ILE A 110 8.19 10.77 2.60
CA ILE A 110 8.64 10.53 3.99
C ILE A 110 7.44 10.50 4.95
N LEU A 111 6.44 11.35 4.72
CA LEU A 111 5.24 11.42 5.57
C LEU A 111 4.46 10.10 5.62
N LEU A 112 4.60 9.25 4.59
CA LEU A 112 3.91 7.97 4.51
C LEU A 112 4.39 6.94 5.53
N ILE A 113 5.50 7.19 6.23
CA ILE A 113 5.97 6.36 7.35
C ILE A 113 4.98 6.43 8.52
N VAL A 114 4.32 7.56 8.72
CA VAL A 114 3.36 7.76 9.81
C VAL A 114 2.00 7.19 9.40
N PRO A 115 1.47 6.13 10.04
CA PRO A 115 0.33 5.36 9.52
C PRO A 115 -0.93 6.20 9.23
N ILE A 116 -1.30 7.12 10.13
CA ILE A 116 -2.51 7.95 9.96
C ILE A 116 -2.30 9.00 8.85
N VAL A 117 -1.12 9.63 8.83
CA VAL A 117 -0.76 10.64 7.82
C VAL A 117 -0.68 10.01 6.43
N ASN A 118 -0.20 8.76 6.34
CA ASN A 118 -0.10 8.00 5.10
C ASN A 118 -1.43 7.97 4.33
N PHE A 119 -2.53 7.58 5.00
CA PHE A 119 -3.86 7.56 4.37
C PHE A 119 -4.23 8.92 3.78
N VAL A 120 -4.08 9.99 4.55
CA VAL A 120 -4.44 11.35 4.13
C VAL A 120 -3.59 11.79 2.93
N ILE A 121 -2.27 11.63 3.00
CA ILE A 121 -1.36 12.09 1.95
C ILE A 121 -1.58 11.32 0.64
N ILE A 122 -1.73 9.99 0.69
CA ILE A 122 -2.05 9.21 -0.50
C ILE A 122 -3.40 9.60 -1.09
N GLY A 123 -4.40 9.90 -0.25
CA GLY A 123 -5.69 10.37 -0.72
C GLY A 123 -5.59 11.72 -1.45
N ILE A 124 -4.79 12.64 -0.92
CA ILE A 124 -4.52 13.93 -1.58
C ILE A 124 -3.76 13.71 -2.90
N MET A 125 -2.77 12.81 -2.94
CA MET A 125 -2.07 12.49 -4.19
C MET A 125 -3.01 11.87 -5.24
N ALA A 126 -3.91 10.96 -4.82
CA ALA A 126 -4.81 10.23 -5.70
C ALA A 126 -6.00 11.06 -6.20
N TRP A 127 -6.64 11.86 -5.33
CA TRP A 127 -7.89 12.56 -5.67
C TRP A 127 -7.82 14.07 -5.49
N GLY A 128 -6.77 14.58 -4.86
CA GLY A 128 -6.53 16.03 -4.81
C GLY A 128 -6.24 16.62 -6.19
N LYS A 129 -6.52 17.92 -6.32
CA LYS A 129 -6.20 18.71 -7.52
C LYS A 129 -4.70 18.88 -7.68
#